data_AF-Q7RAH9-F1
#
_entry.id   AF-Q7RAH9-F1
#
_cell.length_a   1.000
_cell.length_b   1.000
_cell.length_c   1.000
_cell.angle_alpha   90.00
_cell.angle_beta   90.00
_cell.angle_gamma   90.00
#
_symmetry.space_group_name_H-M   'P 1'
#
loop_
_entity.id
_entity.type
_entity.pdbx_description
1 polymer ?
#
loop_
_entity_poly.entity_id
_entity_poly.type
_entity_poly.pdbx_seq_one_letter_code
_entity_poly.pdbx_strand_id
1 'polypeptide(L)'
;MVKNNIDPSLYFGHIIATKTTSGDIFEGELYCYDTCLNFIILKDDNKNGTANFYIIRMHTIVDIETKQKLKTLYEVLPKIDKAIVEKIERKSIENFEKKKSRIGIRVTHEAQELFDFIWKT
;
A
#
# COMPACT_ATOMS: atom_id res chain seq x y z
N MET A 1 -1.06 35.40 10.37
CA MET A 1 -0.16 34.26 10.10
C MET A 1 -0.88 33.35 9.13
N VAL A 2 -0.51 33.36 7.85
CA VAL A 2 -1.19 32.58 6.81
C VAL A 2 -0.84 31.12 7.05
N LYS A 3 -1.82 30.31 7.47
CA LYS A 3 -1.66 28.85 7.49
C LYS A 3 -1.70 28.39 6.03
N ASN A 4 -0.53 28.24 5.41
CA ASN A 4 -0.43 27.46 4.20
C ASN A 4 -0.76 26.02 4.60
N ASN A 5 -1.99 25.59 4.31
CA ASN A 5 -2.46 24.25 4.62
C ASN A 5 -1.97 23.32 3.51
N ILE A 6 -0.68 23.02 3.55
CA ILE A 6 -0.05 22.10 2.60
C ILE A 6 -0.49 20.69 2.97
N ASP A 7 -1.15 20.00 2.03
CA ASP A 7 -1.47 18.59 2.16
C ASP A 7 -0.34 17.74 1.55
N PRO A 8 0.53 17.11 2.37
CA PRO A 8 1.65 16.31 1.88
C PRO A 8 1.21 15.05 1.13
N SER A 9 -0.03 14.57 1.33
CA SER A 9 -0.53 13.35 0.69
C SER A 9 -0.60 13.48 -0.83
N LEU A 10 -0.82 14.69 -1.34
CA LEU A 10 -0.87 15.00 -2.77
C LEU A 10 0.48 14.85 -3.47
N TYR A 11 1.57 14.86 -2.71
CA TYR A 11 2.95 14.89 -3.22
C TYR A 11 3.71 13.60 -2.91
N PHE A 12 3.08 12.63 -2.23
CA PHE A 12 3.77 11.42 -1.78
C PHE A 12 4.39 10.66 -2.96
N GLY A 13 5.65 10.25 -2.81
CA GLY A 13 6.45 9.58 -3.85
C GLY A 13 6.86 10.47 -5.03
N HIS A 14 6.44 11.75 -5.09
CA HIS A 14 6.85 12.65 -6.16
C HIS A 14 8.20 13.29 -5.88
N ILE A 15 8.94 13.62 -6.94
CA ILE A 15 10.10 14.50 -6.83
C ILE A 15 9.58 15.94 -6.70
N ILE A 16 9.81 16.53 -5.53
CA ILE A 16 9.37 17.88 -5.19
C ILE A 16 10.55 18.77 -4.83
N ALA A 17 10.38 20.06 -5.08
CA ALA A 17 11.22 21.11 -4.52
C ALA A 17 10.41 21.86 -3.47
N THR A 18 10.96 21.97 -2.26
CA THR A 18 10.34 22.67 -1.14
C THR A 18 11.18 23.88 -0.75
N LYS A 19 10.52 25.01 -0.56
CA LYS A 19 11.15 26.27 -0.14
C LYS A 19 10.78 26.58 1.30
N THR A 20 11.77 26.81 2.14
CA THR A 20 11.56 27.16 3.54
C THR A 20 11.41 28.67 3.76
N THR A 21 10.93 29.07 4.93
CA THR A 21 10.85 30.46 5.38
C THR A 21 12.22 31.13 5.47
N SER A 22 13.29 30.35 5.67
CA SER A 22 14.67 30.83 5.69
C SER A 22 15.23 31.10 4.28
N GLY A 23 14.50 30.69 3.23
CA GLY A 23 14.93 30.80 1.84
C GLY A 23 15.65 29.56 1.31
N ASP A 24 15.91 28.55 2.15
CA ASP A 24 16.52 27.29 1.74
C ASP A 24 15.60 26.50 0.81
N ILE A 25 16.18 25.85 -0.19
CA ILE A 25 15.46 25.01 -1.14
C ILE A 25 16.00 23.58 -1.02
N PHE A 26 15.08 22.65 -0.76
CA PHE A 26 15.38 21.22 -0.70
C PHE A 26 14.65 20.51 -1.82
N GLU A 27 15.35 19.66 -2.55
CA GLU A 27 14.82 18.88 -3.65
C GLU A 27 15.02 17.39 -3.37
N GLY A 28 14.00 16.59 -3.68
CA GLY A 28 14.05 15.15 -3.50
C GLY A 28 12.69 14.50 -3.62
N GLU A 29 12.66 13.18 -3.53
CA GLU A 29 11.44 12.40 -3.41
C GLU A 29 10.79 12.65 -2.05
N LEU A 30 9.48 12.95 -2.02
CA LEU A 30 8.73 12.92 -0.77
C LEU A 30 8.59 11.46 -0.29
N TYR A 31 9.52 11.05 0.55
CA TYR A 31 9.68 9.67 1.00
C TYR A 31 8.65 9.29 2.06
N CYS A 32 8.42 10.16 3.04
CA CYS A 32 7.34 10.01 4.01
C CYS A 32 6.99 11.34 4.68
N TYR A 33 5.88 11.36 5.41
CA TYR A 33 5.41 12.51 6.15
C TYR A 33 4.63 12.07 7.38
N ASP A 34 4.56 12.96 8.38
CA ASP A 34 3.75 12.78 9.57
C ASP A 34 2.90 14.04 9.78
N THR A 35 1.58 13.90 9.72
CA THR A 35 0.64 15.00 9.91
C THR A 35 0.38 15.33 11.38
N CYS A 36 0.62 14.39 12.30
CA CYS A 36 0.50 14.60 13.74
C CYS A 36 1.69 15.40 14.28
N LEU A 37 2.90 15.04 13.85
CA LEU A 37 4.16 15.70 14.21
C LEU A 37 4.55 16.84 13.26
N ASN A 38 3.81 16.98 12.15
CA ASN A 38 3.87 18.10 11.23
C ASN A 38 5.25 18.29 10.55
N PHE A 39 5.80 17.20 9.99
CA PHE A 39 7.04 17.20 9.22
C PHE A 39 6.96 16.31 7.97
N ILE A 40 7.80 16.63 6.98
CA ILE A 40 8.04 15.81 5.80
C ILE A 40 9.48 15.30 5.81
N ILE A 41 9.73 14.19 5.11
CA ILE A 41 11.06 13.66 4.84
C ILE A 41 11.27 13.61 3.34
N LEU A 42 12.28 14.34 2.87
CA LEU A 42 12.75 14.26 1.48
C LEU A 42 13.95 13.33 1.38
N LYS A 43 13.96 12.48 0.35
CA LYS A 43 15.07 11.63 -0.02
C LYS A 43 15.72 12.16 -1.29
N ASP A 44 16.99 12.47 -1.22
CA ASP A 44 17.81 12.90 -2.35
C ASP A 44 18.86 11.84 -2.68
N ASP A 45 18.67 11.14 -3.80
CA ASP A 45 19.54 10.05 -4.23
C ASP A 45 20.80 10.59 -4.92
N ASN A 46 21.96 10.28 -4.36
CA ASN A 46 23.25 10.61 -4.96
C ASN A 46 23.65 9.58 -6.02
N LYS A 47 24.47 10.02 -6.99
CA LYS A 47 25.03 9.17 -8.07
C LYS A 47 25.84 7.97 -7.58
N ASN A 48 26.24 8.00 -6.31
CA ASN A 48 27.14 7.03 -5.70
C ASN A 48 26.38 5.85 -5.05
N GLY A 49 25.05 5.81 -5.21
CA GLY A 49 24.18 4.83 -4.55
C GLY A 49 23.88 5.14 -3.08
N THR A 50 24.29 6.31 -2.58
CA THR A 50 23.93 6.82 -1.26
C THR A 50 22.76 7.79 -1.36
N ALA A 51 22.03 8.02 -0.26
CA ALA A 51 20.93 8.97 -0.23
C ALA A 51 21.02 9.89 0.98
N ASN A 52 20.71 11.18 0.77
CA ASN A 52 20.55 12.15 1.84
C ASN A 52 19.08 12.22 2.25
N PHE A 53 18.82 12.34 3.54
CA PHE A 53 17.46 12.50 4.08
C PHE A 53 17.33 13.85 4.78
N TYR A 54 16.35 14.64 4.35
CA TYR A 54 16.05 15.95 4.93
C TYR A 54 14.73 15.88 5.69
N ILE A 55 14.78 16.14 7.00
CA ILE A 55 13.59 16.22 7.85
C ILE A 55 13.21 17.69 7.98
N ILE A 56 12.06 18.06 7.40
CA ILE A 56 11.63 19.46 7.28
C ILE A 56 10.30 19.63 7.99
N ARG A 57 10.21 20.60 8.91
CA ARG A 57 8.94 20.91 9.58
C ARG A 57 7.99 21.62 8.62
N MET A 58 6.77 21.13 8.48
CA MET A 58 5.81 21.67 7.51
C MET A 58 5.49 23.16 7.72
N HIS A 59 5.48 23.63 8.97
CA HIS A 59 5.23 25.05 9.25
C HIS A 59 6.35 25.99 8.77
N THR A 60 7.53 25.46 8.45
CA THR A 60 8.62 26.23 7.84
C THR A 60 8.54 26.25 6.32
N ILE A 61 7.63 25.48 5.70
CA ILE A 61 7.51 25.40 4.25
C ILE A 61 6.61 26.54 3.77
N VAL A 62 7.13 27.33 2.84
CA VAL A 62 6.40 28.42 2.20
C VAL A 62 5.78 27.96 0.89
N ASP A 63 6.49 27.10 0.16
CA ASP A 63 6.10 26.67 -1.18
C ASP A 63 6.56 25.24 -1.50
N ILE A 64 5.79 24.53 -2.33
CA ILE A 64 6.08 23.19 -2.84
C ILE A 64 5.79 23.13 -4.34
N GLU A 65 6.83 22.83 -5.11
CA GLU A 65 6.73 22.62 -6.55
C GLU A 65 6.98 21.15 -6.90
N THR A 66 6.11 20.55 -7.72
CA THR A 66 6.34 19.19 -8.24
C THR A 66 7.18 19.28 -9.51
N LYS A 67 8.42 18.78 -9.47
CA LYS A 67 9.33 18.81 -10.64
C LYS A 67 9.04 17.72 -11.65
N GLN A 68 8.67 16.54 -11.16
CA GLN A 68 8.32 15.43 -12.01
C GLN A 68 7.09 14.76 -11.41
N LYS A 69 5.95 14.86 -12.10
CA LYS A 69 4.88 13.91 -11.86
C LYS A 69 5.44 12.55 -12.23
N LEU A 70 5.48 11.63 -11.26
CA LEU A 70 5.62 10.23 -11.58
C LEU A 70 4.59 9.97 -12.68
N LYS A 71 5.06 9.61 -13.89
CA LYS A 71 4.16 8.98 -14.85
C LYS A 71 3.61 7.81 -14.08
N THR A 72 2.32 7.83 -13.79
CA THR A 72 1.65 6.67 -13.25
C THR A 72 1.84 5.62 -14.33
N LEU A 73 2.90 4.82 -14.18
CA LEU A 73 3.02 3.53 -14.81
C LEU A 73 1.94 2.73 -14.09
N TYR A 74 0.69 2.99 -14.46
CA TYR A 74 -0.33 1.97 -14.36
C TYR A 74 0.24 0.85 -15.21
N GLU A 75 1.00 -0.05 -14.59
CA GLU A 75 1.09 -1.40 -15.10
C GLU A 75 -0.35 -1.77 -15.39
N VAL A 76 -0.63 -2.04 -16.66
CA VAL A 76 -1.93 -2.48 -17.09
C VAL A 76 -2.20 -3.72 -16.26
N LEU A 77 -3.02 -3.57 -15.22
CA LEU A 77 -3.30 -4.67 -14.31
C LEU A 77 -3.83 -5.83 -15.18
N PRO A 78 -3.36 -7.06 -14.92
CA PRO A 78 -3.78 -8.20 -15.72
C PRO A 78 -5.30 -8.28 -15.69
N LYS A 79 -5.92 -8.29 -16.87
CA LYS A 79 -7.37 -8.41 -16.99
C LYS A 79 -7.78 -9.80 -16.50
N ILE A 80 -8.44 -9.85 -15.35
CA ILE A 80 -9.00 -11.09 -14.81
C ILE A 80 -10.35 -11.33 -15.50
N ASP A 81 -10.53 -12.51 -16.09
CA ASP A 81 -11.82 -12.93 -16.63
C ASP A 81 -12.79 -13.25 -15.48
N LYS A 82 -13.87 -12.48 -15.40
CA LYS A 82 -14.91 -12.62 -14.36
C LYS A 82 -15.56 -14.01 -14.39
N ALA A 83 -15.70 -14.63 -15.56
CA ALA A 83 -16.32 -15.94 -15.70
C ALA A 83 -15.48 -17.05 -15.03
N ILE A 84 -14.15 -16.91 -15.06
CA ILE A 84 -13.24 -17.86 -14.39
C ILE A 84 -13.40 -17.74 -12.87
N VAL A 85 -13.42 -16.51 -12.35
CA VAL A 85 -13.58 -16.24 -10.91
C VAL A 85 -14.92 -16.78 -10.40
N GLU A 86 -16.02 -16.48 -11.09
CA GLU A 86 -17.37 -16.95 -10.73
C GLU A 86 -17.47 -18.49 -10.78
N LYS A 87 -16.78 -19.15 -11.71
CA LYS A 87 -16.73 -20.61 -11.79
C LYS A 87 -15.96 -21.23 -10.61
N ILE A 88 -14.83 -20.64 -10.22
CA ILE A 88 -14.04 -21.09 -9.08
C ILE A 88 -14.83 -20.90 -7.79
N GLU A 89 -15.50 -19.76 -7.62
CA GLU A 89 -16.35 -19.46 -6.48
C GLU A 89 -17.46 -20.50 -6.34
N ARG A 90 -18.23 -20.74 -7.41
CA ARG A 90 -19.34 -21.72 -7.41
C ARG A 90 -18.86 -23.12 -7.04
N LYS A 91 -17.75 -23.57 -7.63
CA LYS A 91 -17.16 -24.88 -7.31
C LYS A 91 -16.71 -24.97 -5.86
N SER A 92 -16.20 -23.88 -5.29
CA SER A 92 -15.75 -23.83 -3.90
C SER A 92 -16.93 -23.91 -2.94
N ILE A 93 -18.03 -23.21 -3.23
CA ILE A 93 -19.28 -23.28 -2.45
C ILE A 93 -19.88 -24.69 -2.53
N GLU A 94 -19.99 -25.28 -3.71
CA GLU A 94 -20.49 -26.66 -3.87
C GLU A 94 -19.64 -27.68 -3.10
N ASN A 95 -18.31 -27.53 -3.15
CA ASN A 95 -17.41 -28.39 -2.39
C ASN A 95 -17.55 -28.21 -0.88
N PHE A 96 -17.78 -26.98 -0.42
CA PHE A 96 -18.03 -26.67 0.98
C PHE A 96 -19.31 -27.33 1.47
N GLU A 97 -20.42 -27.17 0.73
CA GLU A 97 -21.70 -27.81 1.09
C GLU A 97 -21.60 -29.34 1.09
N LYS A 98 -20.89 -29.93 0.11
CA LYS A 98 -20.61 -31.38 0.10
C LYS A 98 -19.82 -31.83 1.32
N LYS A 99 -18.78 -31.08 1.71
CA LYS A 99 -17.98 -31.39 2.92
C LYS A 99 -18.82 -31.25 4.20
N LYS A 100 -19.61 -30.19 4.31
CA LYS A 100 -20.53 -29.95 5.44
C LYS A 100 -21.53 -31.09 5.58
N SER A 101 -22.07 -31.60 4.48
CA SER A 101 -23.02 -32.73 4.48
C SER A 101 -22.39 -34.09 4.84
N ARG A 102 -21.05 -34.21 4.81
CA ARG A 102 -20.31 -35.42 5.20
C ARG A 102 -19.96 -35.50 6.68
N ILE A 103 -20.04 -34.40 7.42
CA ILE A 103 -19.80 -34.44 8.87
C ILE A 103 -20.96 -35.24 9.48
N GLY A 104 -20.65 -36.44 9.97
CA GLY A 104 -21.65 -37.31 10.58
C GLY A 104 -22.38 -36.61 11.74
N ILE A 105 -23.70 -36.79 11.83
CA ILE A 105 -24.50 -36.24 12.93
C ILE A 105 -23.91 -36.73 14.26
N ARG A 106 -23.44 -35.79 15.11
CA ARG A 106 -22.77 -36.02 16.42
C ARG A 106 -21.31 -36.52 16.36
N VAL A 107 -20.61 -36.37 15.24
CA VAL A 107 -19.17 -36.64 15.15
C VAL A 107 -18.40 -35.32 15.35
N THR A 108 -17.37 -35.32 16.20
CA THR A 108 -16.50 -34.14 16.37
C THR A 108 -15.62 -33.94 15.15
N HIS A 109 -15.10 -32.73 14.94
CA HIS A 109 -14.25 -32.41 13.79
C HIS A 109 -13.03 -33.34 13.72
N GLU A 110 -12.40 -33.60 14.87
CA GLU A 110 -11.23 -34.45 15.03
C GLU A 110 -11.51 -35.91 14.65
N ALA A 111 -12.70 -36.42 14.98
CA ALA A 111 -13.11 -37.77 14.64
C ALA A 111 -13.41 -37.94 13.13
N GLN A 112 -13.93 -36.91 12.48
CA GLN A 112 -14.12 -36.90 11.02
C GLN A 112 -12.78 -36.82 10.28
N GLU A 113 -11.83 -36.02 10.76
CA GLU A 113 -10.46 -35.95 10.20
C GLU A 113 -9.73 -37.29 10.33
N LEU A 114 -9.85 -37.98 11.47
CA LEU A 114 -9.26 -39.30 11.67
C LEU A 114 -9.88 -40.34 10.73
N PHE A 115 -11.20 -40.34 10.54
CA PHE A 115 -11.86 -41.24 9.58
C PHE A 115 -11.41 -40.97 8.15
N ASP A 116 -11.41 -39.70 7.72
CA ASP A 116 -10.97 -39.31 6.37
C ASP A 116 -9.50 -39.67 6.12
N PHE A 117 -8.65 -39.64 7.16
CA PHE A 117 -7.26 -40.09 7.11
C PHE A 117 -7.16 -41.61 6.92
N ILE A 118 -7.87 -42.40 7.72
CA ILE A 118 -7.87 -43.87 7.64
C ILE A 118 -8.46 -44.36 6.31
N TRP A 119 -9.55 -43.76 5.84
CA TRP A 119 -10.24 -44.15 4.60
C TRP A 119 -9.46 -43.83 3.31
N LYS A 120 -8.52 -42.88 3.36
CA LYS A 120 -7.67 -42.53 2.21
C LYS A 120 -6.47 -43.47 2.02
N THR A 121 -6.22 -44.38 2.96
CA THR A 121 -5.27 -45.49 2.86
C THR A 121 -5.92 -46.69 2.19
#